data_AF-A0A1B1UKV1-F1
#
_entry.id   AF-A0A1B1UKV1-F1
#
_cell.length_a   1.000
_cell.length_b   1.000
_cell.length_c   1.000
_cell.angle_alpha   90.00
_cell.angle_beta   90.00
_cell.angle_gamma   90.00
#
_symmetry.space_group_name_H-M   'P 1'
#
loop_
_entity.id
_entity.type
_entity.pdbx_description
1 polymer ?
#
loop_
_entity_poly.entity_id
_entity_poly.type
_entity_poly.pdbx_seq_one_letter_code
_entity_poly.pdbx_strand_id
1 'polypeptide(L)'
;MRIYGPNGTTLGSPASHARRTSSTGFSLPDTPAAPEEPRSAVAPKAAGNIDALLALQGVEDPTERRKRSVARGRGALDVLDELKIGLLSGNLDASTVNRLRDAAANLKSSSGDPGLDAVLAEIELRVEVELAKAGRF
;
A
#
# COMPACT_ATOMS: atom_id res chain seq x y z
N MET A 1 32.95 0.05 33.68
CA MET A 1 32.71 -1.34 33.24
C MET A 1 31.80 -1.27 32.02
N ARG A 2 32.24 -1.71 30.83
CA ARG A 2 31.42 -1.72 29.60
C ARG A 2 31.01 -3.16 29.30
N ILE A 3 29.73 -3.40 29.08
CA ILE A 3 29.16 -4.73 28.80
C ILE A 3 28.78 -4.75 27.31
N TYR A 4 29.32 -5.70 26.55
CA TYR A 4 28.90 -5.99 25.18
C TYR A 4 27.84 -7.10 25.19
N GLY A 5 26.71 -6.86 24.51
CA GLY A 5 25.66 -7.87 24.28
C GLY A 5 25.96 -8.74 23.04
N PRO A 6 25.48 -9.99 23.00
CA PRO A 6 25.84 -10.93 21.95
C PRO A 6 24.88 -10.79 20.76
N ASN A 7 25.37 -10.26 19.64
CA ASN A 7 24.72 -10.40 18.34
C ASN A 7 25.80 -10.56 17.27
N GLY A 8 26.41 -11.74 17.22
CA GLY A 8 27.15 -12.20 16.05
C GLY A 8 26.17 -12.85 15.07
N THR A 9 25.84 -12.15 13.99
CA THR A 9 25.18 -12.76 12.83
C THR A 9 26.20 -13.62 12.09
N THR A 10 26.20 -14.92 12.39
CA THR A 10 27.03 -15.91 11.67
C THR A 10 26.47 -16.13 10.28
N LEU A 11 27.06 -15.47 9.28
CA LEU A 11 26.81 -15.80 7.87
C LEU A 11 27.49 -17.13 7.52
N GLY A 12 26.66 -18.12 7.19
CA GLY A 12 26.89 -19.27 6.33
C GLY A 12 28.30 -19.85 6.23
N SER A 13 28.50 -21.01 6.85
CA SER A 13 29.61 -21.92 6.54
C SER A 13 29.45 -22.50 5.12
N PRO A 14 30.47 -22.55 4.25
CA PRO A 14 30.35 -23.23 2.98
C PRO A 14 30.31 -24.75 3.22
N ALA A 15 29.25 -25.39 2.75
CA ALA A 15 29.11 -26.84 2.80
C ALA A 15 30.24 -27.52 2.00
N SER A 16 30.97 -28.42 2.64
CA SER A 16 32.02 -29.20 1.99
C SER A 16 31.40 -30.19 0.99
N HIS A 17 32.02 -30.27 -0.18
CA HIS A 17 31.56 -31.08 -1.31
C HIS A 17 31.69 -32.57 -0.97
N ALA A 18 30.56 -33.24 -0.70
CA ALA A 18 30.52 -34.68 -0.49
C ALA A 18 30.69 -35.40 -1.84
N ARG A 19 31.85 -36.03 -2.02
CA ARG A 19 32.21 -36.89 -3.15
C ARG A 19 31.34 -38.14 -3.12
N ARG A 20 30.38 -38.27 -4.04
CA ARG A 20 29.62 -39.51 -4.24
C ARG A 20 30.28 -40.38 -5.30
N THR A 21 30.52 -41.63 -4.93
CA THR A 21 31.00 -42.73 -5.77
C THR A 21 29.88 -43.24 -6.69
N SER A 22 30.32 -43.71 -7.86
CA SER A 22 29.64 -44.17 -9.07
C SER A 22 28.46 -45.15 -8.95
N SER A 23 27.45 -44.98 -9.81
CA SER A 23 27.08 -46.00 -10.84
C SER A 23 26.20 -45.41 -11.97
N THR A 24 26.80 -45.45 -13.17
CA THR A 24 26.31 -45.52 -14.57
C THR A 24 24.99 -44.84 -15.00
N GLY A 25 25.14 -43.67 -15.65
CA GLY A 25 24.15 -43.06 -16.53
C GLY A 25 24.47 -43.25 -18.02
N PHE A 26 23.45 -43.04 -18.85
CA PHE A 26 23.50 -42.89 -20.31
C PHE A 26 24.56 -41.87 -20.77
N SER A 27 25.30 -42.17 -21.85
CA SER A 27 26.37 -41.32 -22.40
C SER A 27 26.09 -40.88 -23.84
N LEU A 28 26.35 -39.60 -24.14
CA LEU A 28 26.42 -39.04 -25.50
C LEU A 28 27.89 -38.94 -25.95
N PRO A 29 28.16 -38.99 -27.27
CA PRO A 29 29.51 -38.98 -27.81
C PRO A 29 30.23 -37.63 -27.64
N ASP A 30 31.54 -37.78 -27.51
CA ASP A 30 32.60 -36.83 -27.20
C ASP A 30 32.57 -35.55 -28.04
N THR A 31 32.58 -34.40 -27.39
CA THR A 31 32.89 -33.10 -28.00
C THR A 31 34.02 -32.49 -27.17
N PRO A 32 35.16 -32.09 -27.76
CA PRO A 32 36.36 -31.76 -27.01
C PRO A 32 36.13 -30.53 -26.13
N ALA A 33 36.34 -30.71 -24.83
CA ALA A 33 36.29 -29.65 -23.83
C ALA A 33 37.46 -28.68 -24.03
N ALA A 34 37.16 -27.47 -24.48
CA ALA A 34 38.01 -26.31 -24.23
C ALA A 34 37.90 -25.95 -22.72
N PRO A 35 38.98 -25.50 -22.06
CA PRO A 35 38.89 -25.08 -20.67
C PRO A 35 38.07 -23.78 -20.60
N GLU A 36 36.84 -23.87 -20.09
CA GLU A 36 36.11 -22.68 -19.67
C GLU A 36 36.78 -22.11 -18.42
N GLU A 37 37.37 -20.92 -18.57
CA GLU A 37 37.84 -20.10 -17.46
C GLU A 37 36.66 -19.84 -16.49
N PRO A 38 36.82 -20.04 -15.18
CA PRO A 38 35.78 -19.72 -14.22
C PRO A 38 35.63 -18.20 -14.16
N ARG A 39 34.62 -17.66 -14.85
CA ARG A 39 34.19 -16.27 -14.65
C ARG A 39 33.77 -16.13 -13.19
N SER A 40 34.50 -15.31 -12.44
CA SER A 40 34.17 -15.00 -11.05
C SER A 40 32.72 -14.53 -10.96
N ALA A 41 31.92 -15.19 -10.12
CA ALA A 41 30.58 -14.73 -9.82
C ALA A 41 30.67 -13.33 -9.21
N VAL A 42 30.08 -12.34 -9.88
CA VAL A 42 29.92 -11.00 -9.31
C VAL A 42 29.05 -11.17 -8.07
N ALA A 43 29.59 -10.82 -6.91
CA ALA A 43 28.83 -10.81 -5.67
C ALA A 43 27.58 -9.95 -5.86
N PRO A 44 26.39 -10.39 -5.38
CA PRO A 44 25.21 -9.55 -5.44
C PRO A 44 25.54 -8.25 -4.73
N LYS A 45 25.43 -7.12 -5.43
CA LYS A 45 25.60 -5.79 -4.83
C LYS A 45 24.64 -5.74 -3.64
N ALA A 46 25.20 -5.56 -2.43
CA ALA A 46 24.40 -5.36 -1.24
C ALA A 46 23.37 -4.29 -1.55
N ALA A 47 22.11 -4.56 -1.19
CA ALA A 47 21.04 -3.60 -1.33
C ALA A 47 21.42 -2.32 -0.54
N GLY A 48 22.06 -1.36 -1.20
CA GLY A 48 21.55 -0.01 -1.11
C GLY A 48 20.09 -0.17 -1.45
N ASN A 49 19.15 0.15 -0.59
CA ASN A 49 18.99 1.49 -0.09
C ASN A 49 18.07 1.38 1.13
N ILE A 50 18.64 1.32 2.34
CA ILE A 50 17.81 1.54 3.54
C ILE A 50 17.06 2.87 3.40
N ASP A 51 17.68 3.88 2.77
CA ASP A 51 17.02 5.14 2.38
C ASP A 51 15.84 4.98 1.41
N ALA A 52 15.84 4.01 0.48
CA ALA A 52 14.67 3.78 -0.38
C ALA A 52 13.54 3.03 0.35
N LEU A 53 13.90 2.19 1.33
CA LEU A 53 12.91 1.58 2.22
C LEU A 53 12.34 2.60 3.22
N LEU A 54 13.15 3.54 3.70
CA LEU A 54 12.73 4.65 4.56
C LEU A 54 11.86 5.66 3.81
N ALA A 55 12.19 5.96 2.55
CA ALA A 55 11.37 6.79 1.67
C ALA A 55 10.00 6.14 1.37
N LEU A 56 9.93 4.81 1.25
CA LEU A 56 8.68 4.07 1.11
C LEU A 56 7.86 4.00 2.42
N GLN A 57 8.52 4.13 3.58
CA GLN A 57 7.90 4.23 4.91
C GLN A 57 7.55 5.66 5.32
N GLY A 58 7.74 6.64 4.43
CA GLY A 58 7.44 8.04 4.67
C GLY A 58 5.97 8.22 5.00
N VAL A 59 5.67 8.46 6.29
CA VAL A 59 4.38 8.94 6.78
C VAL A 59 3.96 10.08 5.87
N GLU A 60 2.82 9.92 5.18
CA GLU A 60 2.30 10.95 4.28
C GLU A 60 2.40 12.33 4.94
N ASP A 61 2.93 13.31 4.22
CA ASP A 61 3.12 14.66 4.73
C ASP A 61 1.80 15.17 5.33
N PRO A 62 1.78 15.62 6.61
CA PRO A 62 0.57 16.13 7.25
C PRO A 62 -0.18 17.17 6.41
N THR A 63 0.53 17.99 5.63
CA THR A 63 -0.13 18.99 4.78
C THR A 63 -0.86 18.36 3.59
N GLU A 64 -0.26 17.35 2.94
CA GLU A 64 -0.90 16.61 1.84
C GLU A 64 -2.08 15.78 2.33
N ARG A 65 -1.96 15.13 3.50
CA ARG A 65 -3.07 14.40 4.13
C ARG A 65 -4.25 15.33 4.39
N ARG A 66 -3.99 16.51 4.98
CA ARG A 66 -4.99 17.54 5.23
C ARG A 66 -5.64 18.02 3.94
N LYS A 67 -4.85 18.35 2.90
CA LYS A 67 -5.38 18.76 1.59
C LYS A 67 -6.30 17.69 0.98
N ARG A 68 -5.89 16.41 1.03
CA ARG A 68 -6.72 15.30 0.55
C ARG A 68 -8.02 15.17 1.33
N SER A 69 -7.98 15.33 2.65
CA SER A 69 -9.18 15.32 3.50
C SER A 69 -10.14 16.47 3.17
N VAL A 70 -9.62 17.68 2.93
CA VAL A 70 -10.44 18.82 2.47
C VAL A 70 -11.09 18.53 1.11
N ALA A 71 -10.33 17.98 0.17
CA ALA A 71 -10.87 17.61 -1.15
C ALA A 71 -11.99 16.56 -1.04
N ARG A 72 -11.82 15.54 -0.18
CA ARG A 72 -12.85 14.55 0.14
C ARG A 72 -14.11 15.19 0.72
N GLY A 73 -13.95 16.11 1.69
CA GLY A 73 -15.06 16.86 2.28
C GLY A 73 -15.86 17.65 1.26
N ARG A 74 -15.17 18.36 0.36
CA ARG A 74 -15.81 19.11 -0.74
C ARG A 74 -16.57 18.19 -1.69
N GLY A 75 -15.95 17.09 -2.12
CA GLY A 75 -16.60 16.13 -2.99
C GLY A 75 -17.87 15.53 -2.37
N ALA A 76 -17.88 15.27 -1.06
CA ALA A 76 -19.08 14.81 -0.36
C ALA A 76 -20.21 15.86 -0.35
N LEU A 77 -19.87 17.13 -0.18
CA LEU A 77 -20.83 18.25 -0.24
C LEU A 77 -21.42 18.41 -1.65
N ASP A 78 -20.59 18.28 -2.69
CA ASP A 78 -21.05 18.38 -4.08
C ASP A 78 -22.06 17.27 -4.41
N VAL A 79 -21.80 16.04 -3.97
CA VAL A 79 -22.74 14.91 -4.18
C VAL A 79 -24.02 15.08 -3.34
N LEU A 80 -23.94 15.68 -2.14
CA LEU A 80 -25.13 16.05 -1.37
C LEU A 80 -26.01 17.06 -2.11
N ASP A 81 -25.41 18.03 -2.78
CA ASP A 81 -26.15 19.03 -3.54
C ASP A 81 -26.75 18.43 -4.82
N GLU A 82 -26.03 17.53 -5.50
CA GLU A 82 -26.57 16.75 -6.62
C GLU A 82 -27.79 15.92 -6.19
N LEU A 83 -27.71 15.25 -5.03
CA LEU A 83 -28.84 14.51 -4.47
C LEU A 83 -30.05 15.43 -4.22
N LYS A 84 -29.85 16.59 -3.60
CA LYS A 84 -30.94 17.55 -3.34
C LYS A 84 -31.59 18.03 -4.63
N ILE A 85 -30.79 18.38 -5.64
CA ILE A 85 -31.30 18.83 -6.94
C ILE A 85 -32.14 17.72 -7.59
N GLY A 86 -31.67 16.46 -7.55
CA GLY A 86 -32.42 15.30 -8.03
C GLY A 86 -33.76 15.13 -7.31
N LEU A 87 -33.77 15.21 -5.98
CA LEU A 87 -34.99 15.13 -5.17
C LEU A 87 -35.98 16.26 -5.48
N LEU A 88 -35.50 17.50 -5.62
CA LEU A 88 -36.35 18.65 -5.97
C LEU A 88 -36.92 18.54 -7.39
N SER A 89 -36.20 17.87 -8.28
CA SER A 89 -36.63 17.62 -9.66
C SER A 89 -37.53 16.37 -9.77
N GLY A 90 -37.77 15.65 -8.67
CA GLY A 90 -38.52 14.40 -8.65
C GLY A 90 -37.77 13.21 -9.29
N ASN A 91 -36.47 13.33 -9.54
CA ASN A 91 -35.65 12.28 -10.15
C ASN A 91 -34.51 11.87 -9.21
N LEU A 92 -34.74 10.79 -8.46
CA LEU A 92 -33.72 10.22 -7.58
C LEU A 92 -32.90 9.17 -8.32
N ASP A 93 -31.64 9.49 -8.62
CA ASP A 93 -30.72 8.57 -9.28
C ASP A 93 -29.98 7.67 -8.26
N ALA A 94 -30.12 6.36 -8.42
CA ALA A 94 -29.40 5.37 -7.64
C ALA A 94 -27.87 5.51 -7.75
N SER A 95 -27.36 6.00 -8.87
CA SER A 95 -25.92 6.24 -9.07
C SER A 95 -25.39 7.33 -8.11
N THR A 96 -26.17 8.40 -7.90
CA THR A 96 -25.86 9.49 -6.98
C THR A 96 -25.90 9.01 -5.52
N VAL A 97 -26.89 8.17 -5.18
CA VAL A 97 -26.97 7.54 -3.85
C VAL A 97 -25.74 6.66 -3.58
N ASN A 98 -25.27 5.89 -4.56
CA ASN A 98 -24.07 5.07 -4.41
C ASN A 98 -22.80 5.90 -4.25
N ARG A 99 -22.61 6.93 -5.10
CA ARG A 99 -21.49 7.89 -4.95
C ARG A 99 -21.48 8.54 -3.57
N LEU A 100 -22.66 8.84 -3.03
CA LEU A 100 -22.79 9.44 -1.70
C LEU A 100 -22.42 8.46 -0.58
N ARG A 101 -22.73 7.17 -0.72
CA ARG A 101 -22.27 6.11 0.20
C ARG A 101 -20.74 5.99 0.19
N ASP A 102 -20.14 6.01 -0.99
CA ASP A 102 -18.68 5.97 -1.14
C ASP A 102 -18.03 7.22 -0.52
N ALA A 103 -18.62 8.39 -0.73
CA ALA A 103 -18.16 9.62 -0.09
C ALA A 103 -18.20 9.51 1.44
N ALA A 104 -19.29 8.99 2.02
CA ALA A 104 -19.39 8.78 3.47
C ALA A 104 -18.30 7.85 4.02
N ALA A 105 -18.03 6.74 3.33
CA ALA A 105 -16.96 5.82 3.73
C ALA A 105 -15.58 6.49 3.72
N ASN A 106 -15.35 7.38 2.74
CA ASN A 106 -14.10 8.13 2.61
C ASN A 106 -13.93 9.25 3.64
N LEU A 107 -15.02 9.79 4.22
CA LEU A 107 -14.94 10.83 5.26
C LEU A 107 -14.39 10.30 6.60
N LYS A 108 -14.58 9.01 6.87
CA LYS A 108 -14.16 8.34 8.12
C LYS A 108 -12.64 8.32 8.34
N SER A 109 -11.83 8.56 7.30
CA SER A 109 -10.37 8.53 7.45
C SER A 109 -9.82 9.85 7.99
N SER A 110 -9.13 9.79 9.14
CA SER A 110 -8.53 10.95 9.80
C SER A 110 -7.59 11.75 8.90
N SER A 111 -7.67 13.07 9.01
CA SER A 111 -6.80 14.05 8.37
C SER A 111 -5.53 14.33 9.17
N GLY A 112 -5.48 13.97 10.45
CA GLY A 112 -4.44 14.36 11.40
C GLY A 112 -4.62 15.77 11.97
N ASP A 113 -5.66 16.50 11.57
CA ASP A 113 -6.07 17.79 12.12
C ASP A 113 -7.42 17.62 12.86
N PRO A 114 -7.46 17.71 14.20
CA PRO A 114 -8.68 17.48 14.97
C PRO A 114 -9.84 18.42 14.60
N GLY A 115 -9.54 19.67 14.21
CA GLY A 115 -10.56 20.63 13.82
C GLY A 115 -11.19 20.27 12.47
N LEU A 116 -10.37 19.81 11.52
CA LEU A 116 -10.87 19.31 10.24
C LEU A 116 -11.64 17.99 10.42
N ASP A 117 -11.15 17.07 11.24
CA ASP A 117 -11.82 15.79 11.49
C ASP A 117 -13.20 15.99 12.12
N ALA A 118 -13.38 16.98 13.01
CA ALA A 118 -14.69 17.33 13.56
C ALA A 118 -15.67 17.78 12.47
N VAL A 119 -15.23 18.66 11.56
CA VAL A 119 -16.07 19.13 10.45
C VAL A 119 -16.41 17.97 9.49
N LEU A 120 -15.46 17.09 9.19
CA LEU A 120 -15.71 15.94 8.32
C LEU A 120 -16.72 14.97 8.95
N ALA A 121 -16.69 14.79 10.27
CA ALA A 121 -17.68 13.99 11.00
C ALA A 121 -19.09 14.61 10.95
N GLU A 122 -19.21 15.94 11.00
CA GLU A 122 -20.50 16.62 10.81
C GLU A 122 -21.06 16.43 9.39
N ILE A 123 -20.19 16.51 8.38
CA ILE A 123 -20.56 16.22 6.99
C ILE A 123 -21.01 14.76 6.87
N GLU A 124 -20.26 13.82 7.43
CA GLU A 124 -20.59 12.40 7.43
C GLU A 124 -21.97 12.13 8.04
N LEU A 125 -22.25 12.70 9.22
CA LEU A 125 -23.56 12.59 9.87
C LEU A 125 -24.67 13.11 8.96
N ARG A 126 -24.44 14.25 8.28
CA ARG A 126 -25.40 14.80 7.33
C ARG A 126 -25.64 13.84 6.16
N VAL A 127 -24.58 13.25 5.62
CA VAL A 127 -24.65 12.25 4.54
C VAL A 127 -25.48 11.04 4.96
N GLU A 128 -25.19 10.46 6.13
CA GLU A 128 -25.92 9.29 6.64
C GLU A 128 -27.42 9.59 6.83
N VAL A 129 -27.75 10.76 7.36
CA VAL A 129 -29.14 11.20 7.51
C VAL A 129 -29.84 11.33 6.16
N GLU A 130 -29.20 11.93 5.16
CA GLU A 130 -29.81 12.10 3.84
C GLU A 130 -29.95 10.76 3.09
N LEU A 131 -28.99 9.84 3.22
CA LEU A 131 -29.13 8.47 2.72
C LEU A 131 -30.29 7.73 3.38
N ALA A 132 -30.45 7.87 4.71
CA ALA A 132 -31.54 7.26 5.44
C ALA A 132 -32.91 7.84 5.07
N LYS A 133 -32.97 9.12 4.68
CA LYS A 133 -34.18 9.73 4.12
C LYS A 133 -34.47 9.18 2.72
N ALA A 134 -33.49 9.17 1.84
CA ALA A 134 -33.65 8.72 0.46
C ALA A 134 -34.10 7.24 0.36
N GLY A 135 -33.74 6.38 1.31
CA GLY A 135 -34.23 5.00 1.37
C GLY A 135 -35.64 4.82 1.98
N ARG A 136 -36.25 5.88 2.51
CA ARG A 136 -37.61 5.87 3.07
C ARG A 136 -38.66 6.51 2.15
N PHE A 137 -38.23 7.17 1.07
CA PHE A 137 -39.08 7.69 -0.01
C PHE A 137 -39.04 6.73 -1.20
#